data_AF-A0A1V8UCS2-F1
#
_entry.id   AF-A0A1V8UCS2-F1
#
_cell.length_a   1.000
_cell.length_b   1.000
_cell.length_c   1.000
_cell.angle_alpha   90.00
_cell.angle_beta   90.00
_cell.angle_gamma   90.00
#
_symmetry.space_group_name_H-M   'P 1'
#
loop_
_entity.id
_entity.type
_entity.pdbx_description
1 polymer ?
#
loop_
_entity_poly.entity_id
_entity_poly.type
_entity_poly.pdbx_seq_one_letter_code
_entity_poly.pdbx_strand_id
1 'polypeptide(L)'
;MAPITTASNEETHAALLDTLDMQKVHKPFRNPNWKPAQRRNKNLKQIISETSRAQQSLMTTQQNSGASTPLPATTGSTTPAVNLNAAQASQDMSRLVLEKNARQANGGAAVVPSIAYTSIAAAPSLKPKKKYCDITGLPAKYKDPQFGMYYYNAEVYAIIKSMNTQQRQDILRARGAETVLK
;
A
#
# COMPACT_ATOMS: atom_id res chain seq x y z
N MET A 1 11.87 -16.08 -24.06
CA MET A 1 12.63 -16.71 -25.16
C MET A 1 12.16 -16.06 -26.44
N ALA A 2 13.07 -15.59 -27.29
CA ALA A 2 12.69 -15.08 -28.62
C ALA A 2 12.03 -16.20 -29.43
N PRO A 3 11.06 -15.89 -30.31
CA PRO A 3 10.35 -16.92 -31.05
C PRO A 3 11.32 -17.62 -32.02
N ILE A 4 11.42 -18.94 -31.86
CA ILE A 4 12.15 -19.83 -32.76
C ILE A 4 11.32 -19.90 -34.04
N THR A 5 11.73 -19.16 -35.07
CA THR A 5 11.08 -19.25 -36.38
C THR A 5 11.70 -20.42 -37.14
N THR A 6 10.98 -20.99 -38.10
CA THR A 6 11.41 -22.14 -38.91
C THR A 6 12.70 -21.91 -39.73
N ALA A 7 13.23 -20.68 -39.74
CA ALA A 7 14.47 -20.30 -40.43
C ALA A 7 15.69 -20.12 -39.49
N SER A 8 15.55 -20.22 -38.17
CA SER A 8 16.68 -20.05 -37.23
C SER A 8 17.40 -21.37 -36.99
N ASN A 9 18.67 -21.45 -37.39
CA ASN A 9 19.59 -22.52 -36.98
C ASN A 9 20.28 -22.15 -35.65
N GLU A 10 20.93 -23.12 -34.98
CA GLU A 10 21.60 -22.91 -33.68
C GLU A 10 22.68 -21.81 -33.75
N GLU A 11 23.39 -21.71 -34.87
CA GLU A 11 24.42 -20.70 -35.10
C GLU A 11 23.86 -19.27 -35.21
N THR A 12 22.76 -19.06 -35.93
CA THR A 12 22.11 -17.74 -36.02
C THR A 12 21.47 -17.35 -34.69
N HIS A 13 20.96 -18.30 -33.92
CA HIS A 13 20.45 -18.06 -32.58
C HIS A 13 21.57 -17.67 -31.60
N ALA A 14 22.70 -18.37 -31.63
CA ALA A 14 23.88 -18.05 -30.83
C ALA A 14 24.45 -16.66 -31.18
N ALA A 15 24.55 -16.35 -32.48
CA ALA A 15 24.97 -15.02 -32.95
C ALA A 15 24.01 -13.91 -32.48
N LEU A 16 22.70 -14.15 -32.48
CA LEU A 16 21.72 -13.19 -31.96
C LEU A 16 21.93 -12.96 -30.46
N LEU A 17 22.08 -14.01 -29.65
CA LEU A 17 22.32 -13.88 -28.22
C LEU A 17 23.60 -13.10 -27.92
N ASP A 18 24.65 -13.30 -28.73
CA ASP A 18 25.90 -12.56 -28.63
C ASP A 18 25.70 -11.06 -28.86
N THR A 19 24.95 -10.69 -29.91
CA THR A 19 24.66 -9.28 -30.20
C THR A 19 23.81 -8.60 -29.12
N LEU A 20 22.98 -9.35 -28.40
CA LEU A 20 22.14 -8.85 -27.31
C LEU A 20 22.87 -8.78 -25.96
N ASP A 21 24.10 -9.30 -25.88
CA ASP A 21 24.87 -9.32 -24.65
C ASP A 21 25.48 -7.95 -24.31
N MET A 22 24.85 -7.26 -23.37
CA MET A 22 25.32 -5.98 -22.84
C MET A 22 26.62 -6.09 -22.00
N GLN A 23 27.13 -7.28 -21.68
CA GLN A 23 28.38 -7.45 -20.93
C GLN A 23 29.61 -7.20 -21.81
N LYS A 24 29.54 -7.57 -23.09
CA LYS A 24 30.63 -7.39 -24.07
C LYS A 24 30.82 -5.94 -24.48
N VAL A 25 29.77 -5.13 -24.33
CA VAL A 25 29.81 -3.68 -24.59
C VAL A 25 30.57 -2.97 -23.46
N HIS A 26 31.70 -2.36 -23.80
CA HIS A 26 32.48 -1.53 -22.87
C HIS A 26 31.68 -0.31 -22.39
N LYS A 27 31.74 -0.02 -21.08
CA LYS A 27 30.94 1.04 -20.42
C LYS A 27 31.87 2.14 -19.87
N PRO A 28 32.36 3.07 -20.71
CA PRO A 28 33.32 4.11 -20.28
C PRO A 28 32.72 5.11 -19.28
N PHE A 29 31.40 5.16 -19.17
CA PHE A 29 30.65 6.02 -18.27
C PHE A 29 30.35 5.38 -16.89
N ARG A 30 30.64 4.09 -16.69
CA ARG A 30 30.35 3.40 -15.42
C ARG A 30 31.56 3.50 -14.49
N ASN A 31 31.37 4.14 -13.34
CA ASN A 31 32.41 4.20 -12.30
C ASN A 31 32.76 2.78 -11.79
N PRO A 32 34.02 2.31 -11.94
CA PRO A 32 34.45 0.99 -11.50
C PRO A 32 34.50 0.84 -9.98
N ASN A 33 34.61 1.94 -9.23
CA ASN A 33 34.72 1.92 -7.77
C ASN A 33 33.36 1.84 -7.07
N TRP A 34 32.25 2.03 -7.79
CA TRP A 34 30.93 1.99 -7.21
C TRP A 34 30.52 0.55 -6.88
N LYS A 35 30.19 0.28 -5.62
CA LYS A 35 29.71 -1.03 -5.14
C LYS A 35 28.21 -0.97 -4.85
N PRO A 36 27.40 -1.92 -5.36
CA PRO A 36 25.97 -1.93 -5.09
C PRO A 36 25.71 -2.23 -3.60
N ALA A 37 24.82 -1.47 -2.98
CA ALA A 37 24.38 -1.74 -1.62
C ALA A 37 23.63 -3.07 -1.53
N GLN A 38 23.90 -3.86 -0.49
CA GLN A 38 23.32 -5.20 -0.32
C GLN A 38 21.78 -5.16 -0.13
N ARG A 39 21.25 -4.13 0.55
CA ARG A 39 19.82 -4.02 0.90
C ARG A 39 19.05 -3.05 0.01
N ARG A 40 19.01 -3.33 -1.29
CA ARG A 40 18.37 -2.46 -2.29
C ARG A 40 17.03 -2.98 -2.83
N ASN A 41 16.86 -4.30 -2.92
CA ASN A 41 15.62 -4.91 -3.41
C ASN A 41 14.66 -5.08 -2.23
N LYS A 42 13.82 -4.07 -1.97
CA LYS A 42 12.86 -4.07 -0.86
C LYS A 42 11.43 -4.13 -1.41
N ASN A 43 10.54 -4.84 -0.71
CA ASN A 43 9.12 -4.81 -1.02
C ASN A 43 8.49 -3.47 -0.56
N LEU A 44 7.41 -3.03 -1.21
CA LEU A 44 6.66 -1.83 -0.79
C LEU A 44 6.33 -1.83 0.70
N LYS A 45 5.92 -2.97 1.27
CA LYS A 45 5.65 -3.10 2.71
C LYS A 45 6.88 -2.77 3.56
N GLN A 46 8.06 -3.25 3.16
CA GLN A 46 9.31 -2.98 3.85
C GLN A 46 9.69 -1.49 3.75
N ILE A 47 9.59 -0.91 2.56
CA ILE A 47 9.87 0.52 2.33
C ILE A 47 8.96 1.39 3.21
N ILE A 48 7.64 1.15 3.16
CA ILE A 48 6.66 1.88 3.97
C ILE A 48 6.97 1.73 5.47
N SER A 49 7.34 0.54 5.93
CA SER A 49 7.68 0.29 7.33
C SER A 49 8.93 1.05 7.80
N GLU A 50 9.96 1.14 6.94
CA GLU A 50 11.18 1.89 7.23
C GLU A 50 10.93 3.40 7.24
N THR A 51 10.16 3.91 6.28
CA THR A 51 9.77 5.33 6.22
C THR A 51 8.95 5.73 7.44
N SER A 52 7.97 4.91 7.84
CA SER A 52 7.16 5.15 9.04
C SER A 52 8.03 5.22 10.31
N ARG A 53 8.96 4.27 10.47
CA ARG A 53 9.90 4.25 11.61
C ARG A 53 10.81 5.48 11.62
N ALA A 54 11.33 5.89 10.47
CA ALA A 54 12.19 7.06 10.34
C ALA A 54 11.44 8.38 10.65
N GLN A 55 10.19 8.52 10.19
CA GLN A 55 9.35 9.67 10.54
C GLN A 55 9.07 9.75 12.04
N GLN A 56 8.83 8.61 12.69
CA GLN A 56 8.58 8.57 14.12
C GLN A 56 9.81 8.96 14.93
N SER A 57 11.02 8.53 14.51
CA SER A 57 12.25 8.98 15.16
C SER A 57 12.47 10.49 15.06
N LEU A 58 12.12 11.12 13.93
CA LEU A 58 12.24 12.57 13.75
C LEU A 58 11.28 13.35 14.67
N MET A 59 10.05 12.84 14.88
CA MET A 59 9.08 13.47 15.79
C MET A 59 9.51 13.37 17.26
N THR A 60 10.06 12.23 17.69
CA THR A 60 10.59 12.06 19.05
C THR A 60 11.71 13.05 19.37
N THR A 61 12.60 13.35 18.41
CA THR A 61 13.68 14.33 18.61
C THR A 61 13.15 15.75 18.78
N GLN A 62 12.06 16.13 18.09
CA GLN A 62 11.46 17.46 18.27
C GLN A 62 10.73 17.60 19.61
N GLN A 63 10.01 16.58 20.06
CA GLN A 63 9.31 16.60 21.35
C GLN A 63 10.27 16.68 22.55
N ASN A 64 11.47 16.11 22.43
CA ASN A 64 12.48 16.19 23.49
C ASN A 64 13.24 17.54 23.50
N SER A 65 13.16 18.31 22.41
CA SER A 65 13.91 19.58 22.28
C SER A 65 13.25 20.75 23.03
N GLY A 66 12.03 20.59 23.56
CA GLY A 66 11.34 21.59 24.38
C GLY A 66 11.59 21.50 25.89
N ALA A 67 12.17 20.39 26.38
CA ALA A 67 12.35 20.13 27.82
C ALA A 67 13.74 20.53 28.36
N SER A 68 14.68 20.96 27.51
CA SER A 68 16.06 21.28 27.91
C SER A 68 16.50 22.71 27.59
N THR A 69 15.57 23.67 27.52
CA THR A 69 15.96 25.08 27.67
C THR A 69 16.07 25.36 29.17
N PRO A 70 17.25 25.53 29.77
CA PRO A 70 17.34 25.95 31.16
C PRO A 70 16.70 27.33 31.27
N LEU A 71 15.60 27.45 32.03
CA LEU A 71 15.09 28.76 32.42
C LEU A 71 16.18 29.44 33.27
N PRO A 72 16.62 30.67 32.94
CA PRO A 72 17.43 31.44 33.88
C PRO A 72 16.59 31.67 35.14
N ALA A 73 17.13 31.31 36.29
CA ALA A 73 16.47 31.51 37.58
C ALA A 73 16.31 33.01 37.84
N THR A 74 15.08 33.53 37.68
CA THR A 74 14.72 34.87 38.16
C THR A 74 14.02 34.75 39.50
N THR A 75 14.71 35.21 40.54
CA THR A 75 14.18 35.46 41.88
C THR A 75 13.12 36.56 41.82
N GLY A 76 11.89 36.23 42.22
CA GLY A 76 10.92 37.19 42.75
C GLY A 76 9.93 37.82 41.76
N SER A 77 8.66 37.74 42.18
CA SER A 77 7.47 38.47 41.72
C SER A 77 6.65 37.88 40.57
N THR A 78 5.39 37.64 40.92
CA THR A 78 4.20 37.25 40.17
C THR A 78 4.02 37.96 38.83
N THR A 79 4.07 37.22 37.72
CA THR A 79 3.20 37.38 36.53
C THR A 79 3.24 36.08 35.72
N PRO A 80 2.10 35.47 35.33
CA PRO A 80 2.11 34.29 34.46
C PRO A 80 2.43 34.74 33.03
N ALA A 81 3.69 34.59 32.61
CA ALA A 81 4.06 34.69 31.21
C ALA A 81 3.47 33.48 30.46
N VAL A 82 2.34 33.71 29.80
CA VAL A 82 1.72 32.74 28.90
C VAL A 82 2.62 32.65 27.67
N ASN A 83 3.48 31.65 27.61
CA ASN A 83 4.18 31.32 26.37
C ASN A 83 3.19 30.60 25.45
N LEU A 84 2.43 31.39 24.69
CA LEU A 84 1.38 30.97 23.78
C LEU A 84 1.97 30.43 22.47
N ASN A 85 2.35 29.16 22.44
CA ASN A 85 2.18 28.39 21.20
C ASN A 85 0.81 27.72 21.19
N ALA A 86 -0.24 28.55 21.33
CA ALA A 86 -1.64 28.11 21.24
C ALA A 86 -1.95 27.43 19.88
N ALA A 87 -1.20 27.78 18.83
CA ALA A 87 -1.29 27.12 17.52
C ALA A 87 -0.81 25.66 17.56
N GLN A 88 0.20 25.33 18.38
CA GLN A 88 0.67 23.95 18.54
C GLN A 88 -0.27 23.16 19.46
N ALA A 89 -0.70 23.77 20.56
CA ALA A 89 -1.66 23.15 21.47
C ALA A 89 -3.02 22.87 20.80
N SER A 90 -3.51 23.75 19.93
CA SER A 90 -4.76 23.53 19.18
C SER A 90 -4.64 22.45 18.12
N GLN A 91 -3.47 22.30 17.47
CA GLN A 91 -3.20 21.20 16.54
C GLN A 91 -3.11 19.86 17.26
N ASP A 92 -2.45 19.82 18.43
CA ASP A 92 -2.36 18.61 19.25
C ASP A 92 -3.72 18.19 19.80
N MET A 93 -4.54 19.15 20.25
CA MET A 93 -5.91 18.87 20.70
C MET A 93 -6.81 18.39 19.56
N SER A 94 -6.68 18.98 18.36
CA SER A 94 -7.39 18.51 17.16
C SER A 94 -7.02 17.06 16.83
N ARG A 95 -5.73 16.72 16.87
CA ARG A 95 -5.21 15.36 16.66
C ARG A 95 -5.74 14.38 17.71
N LEU A 96 -5.75 14.77 18.99
CA LEU A 96 -6.16 13.92 20.11
C LEU A 96 -7.68 13.69 20.10
N VAL A 97 -8.48 14.70 19.76
CA VAL A 97 -9.94 14.58 19.56
C VAL A 97 -10.24 13.66 18.37
N LEU A 98 -9.51 13.80 17.26
CA LEU A 98 -9.67 12.93 16.09
C LEU A 98 -9.30 11.48 16.41
N GLU A 99 -8.24 11.25 17.19
CA GLU A 99 -7.83 9.94 17.66
C GLU A 99 -8.84 9.31 18.62
N LYS A 100 -9.41 10.10 19.54
CA LYS A 100 -10.46 9.64 20.46
C LYS A 100 -11.73 9.27 19.71
N ASN A 101 -12.16 10.07 18.74
CA ASN A 101 -13.33 9.77 17.91
C ASN A 101 -13.09 8.53 17.02
N ALA A 102 -11.88 8.37 16.48
CA ALA A 102 -11.51 7.18 15.69
C ALA A 102 -11.48 5.89 16.53
N ARG A 103 -11.05 5.97 17.80
CA ARG A 103 -11.09 4.85 18.76
C ARG A 103 -12.50 4.46 19.19
N GLN A 104 -13.42 5.43 19.27
CA GLN A 104 -14.81 5.17 19.65
C GLN A 104 -15.64 4.59 18.49
N ALA A 105 -15.27 4.85 17.24
CA ALA A 105 -15.97 4.34 16.06
C ALA A 105 -15.61 2.89 15.68
N ASN A 106 -14.47 2.35 16.14
CA ASN A 106 -14.05 0.98 15.89
C ASN A 106 -13.31 0.42 17.11
N GLY A 107 -13.93 -0.53 17.82
CA GLY A 107 -13.43 -1.19 19.03
C GLY A 107 -12.21 -2.11 18.81
N GLY A 108 -11.14 -1.56 18.29
CA GLY A 108 -9.84 -2.21 18.10
C GLY A 108 -8.84 -1.13 17.72
N ALA A 109 -7.55 -1.30 18.08
CA ALA A 109 -6.48 -0.33 17.88
C ALA A 109 -6.47 0.24 16.44
N ALA A 110 -7.20 1.32 16.23
CA ALA A 110 -7.22 2.05 14.98
C ALA A 110 -5.86 2.71 14.87
N VAL A 111 -5.04 2.21 13.95
CA VAL A 111 -3.94 2.97 13.38
C VAL A 111 -4.58 4.20 12.75
N VAL A 112 -4.73 5.26 13.54
CA VAL A 112 -5.10 6.57 13.02
C VAL A 112 -4.02 6.89 12.01
N PRO A 113 -4.33 7.05 10.71
CA PRO A 113 -3.32 7.48 9.78
C PRO A 113 -2.92 8.87 10.26
N SER A 114 -1.72 8.97 10.86
CA SER A 114 -1.06 10.25 11.01
C SER A 114 -1.05 10.83 9.60
N ILE A 115 -1.82 11.90 9.37
CA ILE A 115 -1.89 12.59 8.07
C ILE A 115 -0.51 13.18 7.85
N ALA A 116 0.40 12.35 7.38
CA ALA A 116 1.70 12.73 6.89
C ALA A 116 1.50 13.06 5.41
N TYR A 117 2.20 14.08 4.93
CA TYR A 117 2.27 14.43 3.50
C TYR A 117 2.69 13.24 2.61
N THR A 118 3.19 12.14 3.20
CA THR A 118 3.56 10.87 2.54
C THR A 118 2.42 9.86 2.42
N SER A 119 1.23 10.11 2.98
CA SER A 119 0.08 9.19 2.88
C SER A 119 -0.63 9.38 1.54
N ILE A 120 -0.20 8.63 0.52
CA ILE A 120 -0.73 8.69 -0.86
C ILE A 120 -2.01 7.82 -1.03
N ALA A 121 -2.45 7.14 0.03
CA ALA A 121 -3.61 6.25 -0.06
C ALA A 121 -4.92 7.06 -0.19
N ALA A 122 -5.65 6.82 -1.28
CA ALA A 122 -7.00 7.36 -1.44
C ALA A 122 -7.94 6.78 -0.37
N ALA A 123 -8.84 7.62 0.13
CA ALA A 123 -9.89 7.17 1.04
C ALA A 123 -10.79 6.12 0.36
N PRO A 124 -11.32 5.13 1.12
CA PRO A 124 -12.24 4.16 0.56
C PRO A 124 -13.53 4.83 0.07
N SER A 125 -14.12 4.29 -1.00
CA SER A 125 -15.40 4.78 -1.53
C SER A 125 -16.55 4.46 -0.57
N LEU A 126 -17.34 5.48 -0.22
CA LEU A 126 -18.59 5.32 0.54
C LEU A 126 -19.80 5.00 -0.36
N LYS A 127 -19.68 5.17 -1.68
CA LYS A 127 -20.77 4.94 -2.62
C LYS A 127 -21.10 3.45 -2.75
N PRO A 128 -22.38 3.05 -2.68
CA PRO A 128 -22.78 1.67 -2.92
C PRO A 128 -22.30 1.17 -4.29
N LYS A 129 -21.61 0.02 -4.31
CA LYS A 129 -21.11 -0.58 -5.55
C LYS A 129 -22.26 -1.18 -6.37
N LYS A 130 -22.25 -0.92 -7.68
CA LYS A 130 -23.12 -1.64 -8.62
C LYS A 130 -22.66 -3.10 -8.72
N LYS A 131 -23.62 -4.01 -8.84
CA LYS A 131 -23.37 -5.46 -8.92
C LYS A 131 -23.53 -5.90 -10.37
N TYR A 132 -22.53 -6.60 -10.88
CA TYR A 132 -22.53 -7.16 -12.23
C TYR A 132 -22.34 -8.67 -12.13
N CYS A 133 -22.82 -9.38 -13.13
CA CYS A 133 -22.66 -10.81 -13.23
C CYS A 133 -21.19 -11.14 -13.45
N ASP A 134 -20.68 -12.10 -12.68
CA ASP A 134 -19.24 -12.44 -12.74
C ASP A 134 -18.86 -13.16 -14.04
N ILE A 135 -19.82 -13.72 -14.78
CA ILE A 135 -19.61 -14.43 -16.05
C ILE A 135 -19.84 -13.52 -17.26
N THR A 136 -21.00 -12.84 -17.31
CA THR A 136 -21.43 -12.10 -18.52
C THR A 136 -21.20 -10.59 -18.44
N GLY A 137 -20.91 -10.03 -17.25
CA GLY A 137 -20.77 -8.59 -17.04
C GLY A 137 -22.09 -7.79 -17.06
N LEU A 138 -23.24 -8.44 -17.29
CA LEU A 138 -24.56 -7.80 -17.24
C LEU A 138 -24.94 -7.40 -15.80
N PRO A 139 -25.85 -6.42 -15.59
CA PRO A 139 -26.23 -5.99 -14.23
C PRO A 139 -26.90 -7.13 -13.44
N ALA A 140 -26.24 -7.61 -12.39
CA ALA A 140 -26.73 -8.77 -11.63
C ALA A 140 -27.72 -8.36 -10.54
N LYS A 141 -28.91 -8.97 -10.57
CA LYS A 141 -29.94 -8.81 -9.54
C LYS A 141 -29.78 -9.81 -8.39
N TYR A 142 -29.18 -10.97 -8.66
CA TYR A 142 -29.15 -12.10 -7.73
C TYR A 142 -27.72 -12.53 -7.39
N LYS A 143 -27.58 -13.19 -6.23
CA LYS A 143 -26.32 -13.71 -5.70
C LYS A 143 -26.53 -15.15 -5.25
N ASP A 144 -25.58 -16.02 -5.57
CA ASP A 144 -25.58 -17.42 -5.14
C ASP A 144 -25.31 -17.52 -3.62
N PRO A 145 -26.13 -18.26 -2.85
CA PRO A 145 -25.92 -18.42 -1.41
C PRO A 145 -24.69 -19.29 -1.06
N GLN A 146 -24.25 -20.19 -1.94
CA GLN A 146 -23.14 -21.10 -1.62
C GLN A 146 -21.76 -20.47 -1.81
N PHE A 147 -21.49 -19.92 -3.00
CA PHE A 147 -20.18 -19.37 -3.36
C PHE A 147 -20.16 -17.85 -3.45
N GLY A 148 -21.33 -17.20 -3.37
CA GLY A 148 -21.41 -15.74 -3.37
C GLY A 148 -21.08 -15.08 -4.71
N MET A 149 -21.27 -15.80 -5.81
CA MET A 149 -21.17 -15.28 -7.18
C MET A 149 -22.44 -14.53 -7.60
N TYR A 150 -22.30 -13.49 -8.42
CA TYR A 150 -23.41 -12.71 -8.95
C TYR A 150 -23.86 -13.23 -10.31
N TYR A 151 -25.17 -13.36 -10.52
CA TYR A 151 -25.75 -13.85 -11.77
C TYR A 151 -26.94 -13.01 -12.25
N TYR A 152 -27.20 -13.05 -13.56
CA TYR A 152 -28.25 -12.28 -14.22
C TYR A 152 -29.58 -13.05 -14.29
N ASN A 153 -29.56 -14.21 -14.94
CA ASN A 153 -30.72 -15.06 -15.21
C ASN A 153 -30.48 -16.51 -14.73
N ALA A 154 -31.52 -17.35 -14.86
CA ALA A 154 -31.49 -18.75 -14.44
C ALA A 154 -30.47 -19.60 -15.24
N GLU A 155 -30.23 -19.27 -16.51
CA GLU A 155 -29.27 -20.00 -17.36
C GLU A 155 -27.84 -19.84 -16.84
N VAL A 156 -27.44 -18.62 -16.49
CA VAL A 156 -26.14 -18.36 -15.87
C VAL A 156 -26.02 -19.08 -14.53
N TYR A 157 -27.11 -19.15 -13.75
CA TYR A 157 -27.12 -19.91 -12.51
C TYR A 157 -26.92 -21.42 -12.74
N ALA A 158 -27.53 -21.99 -13.78
CA ALA A 158 -27.32 -23.39 -14.16
C ALA A 158 -25.85 -23.67 -14.51
N ILE A 159 -25.20 -22.75 -15.24
CA ILE A 159 -23.76 -22.83 -15.53
C ILE A 159 -22.96 -22.82 -14.22
N ILE A 160 -23.18 -21.85 -13.33
CA ILE A 160 -22.49 -21.75 -12.03
C ILE A 160 -22.64 -23.03 -11.19
N LYS A 161 -23.81 -23.68 -11.27
CA LYS A 161 -24.08 -24.94 -10.57
C LYS A 161 -23.30 -26.12 -11.15
N SER A 162 -23.09 -26.16 -12.47
CA SER A 162 -22.28 -27.20 -13.14
C SER A 162 -20.77 -27.01 -12.98
N MET A 163 -20.31 -25.80 -12.68
CA MET A 163 -18.89 -25.49 -12.56
C MET A 163 -18.26 -26.11 -11.31
N ASN A 164 -16.99 -26.46 -11.41
CA ASN A 164 -16.24 -26.97 -10.27
C ASN A 164 -15.86 -25.85 -9.29
N THR A 165 -15.52 -26.20 -8.06
CA THR A 165 -15.18 -25.23 -7.02
C THR A 165 -13.94 -24.40 -7.35
N GLN A 166 -12.96 -24.96 -8.06
CA GLN A 166 -11.74 -24.25 -8.46
C GLN A 166 -12.04 -23.11 -9.43
N GLN A 167 -12.83 -23.39 -10.48
CA GLN A 167 -13.27 -22.40 -11.47
C GLN A 167 -14.06 -21.27 -10.80
N ARG A 168 -14.93 -21.60 -9.84
CA ARG A 168 -15.67 -20.60 -9.07
C ARG A 168 -14.73 -19.71 -8.26
N GLN A 169 -13.73 -20.28 -7.59
CA GLN A 169 -12.74 -19.49 -6.86
C GLN A 169 -11.86 -18.65 -7.78
N ASP A 170 -11.48 -19.14 -8.96
CA ASP A 170 -10.69 -18.37 -9.93
C ASP A 170 -11.47 -17.17 -10.48
N ILE A 171 -12.79 -17.31 -10.69
CA ILE A 171 -13.63 -16.16 -11.05
C ILE A 171 -13.75 -15.18 -9.87
N LEU A 172 -13.92 -15.68 -8.64
CA LEU A 172 -13.94 -14.84 -7.44
C LEU A 172 -12.60 -14.13 -7.21
N ARG A 173 -11.47 -14.77 -7.54
CA ARG A 173 -10.12 -14.17 -7.55
C ARG A 173 -10.03 -13.00 -8.51
N ALA A 174 -10.52 -13.16 -9.73
CA ALA A 174 -10.54 -12.09 -10.72
C ALA A 174 -11.34 -10.87 -10.23
N ARG A 175 -12.42 -11.09 -9.45
CA ARG A 175 -13.18 -10.03 -8.77
C ARG A 175 -12.50 -9.47 -7.51
N GLY A 176 -11.53 -10.19 -6.93
CA GLY A 176 -10.93 -9.88 -5.63
C GLY A 176 -11.81 -10.21 -4.43
N ALA A 177 -12.68 -11.22 -4.55
CA ALA A 177 -13.60 -11.69 -3.50
C ALA A 177 -13.41 -13.16 -3.14
N GLU A 178 -12.25 -13.74 -3.46
CA GLU A 178 -11.91 -15.11 -3.11
C GLU A 178 -11.73 -15.25 -1.59
N THR A 179 -12.20 -16.37 -1.05
CA THR A 179 -11.90 -16.80 0.31
C THR A 179 -10.62 -17.62 0.33
N VAL A 180 -9.49 -17.00 0.67
CA VAL A 180 -8.23 -17.72 0.94
C VAL A 180 -8.25 -18.19 2.39
N LEU A 181 -8.35 -19.51 2.60
CA LEU A 181 -8.11 -20.12 3.90
C LEU A 181 -6.64 -19.93 4.26
N LYS A 182 -6.37 -19.44 5.47
CA LYS A 182 -5.03 -19.12 5.96
C LYS A 182 -4.60 -20.07 7.05
#